data_AF-A0A328BW13-F1
#
_entry.id   AF-A0A328BW13-F1
#
_cell.length_a   1.000
_cell.length_b   1.000
_cell.length_c   1.000
_cell.angle_alpha   90.00
_cell.angle_beta   90.00
_cell.angle_gamma   90.00
#
_symmetry.space_group_name_H-M   'P 1'
#
loop_
_entity.id
_entity.type
_entity.pdbx_description
1 polymer ?
#
loop_
_entity_poly.entity_id
_entity_poly.type
_entity_poly.pdbx_seq_one_letter_code
_entity_poly.pdbx_strand_id
1 'polypeptide(L)'
;MRSKRKTFSKNLFLNQFLKVVGKQPILDTDRVYVDIHKATYQNRYHDIFIQIYGDNAPNPKLIISIESKLRWASDQPRQVSHYIDDIKKYNPDDYLMLYLIPKGNTPPTENSISRIEWDKEAKIEKAKVICIANLIEWLEESKPKANNVQVFVEHFIHFFKQEYIMTEKQDKKIDVIAEFLTNQQTSELESLFNIIESKEMIYSVAKERIINKFNDKLNEFYKKTDIALDDQWSIDDSKSISSKGYISPIYFTNKIVNFVICIEGTKNSAYWGIKREDQNSDEEILNILKTGIKSSSPTDKYPLWNYINSDFDSPRCWADFVTKDSYIFESIWNNIEKILNVYHGLSVAIET
;
A
#
# COMPACT_ATOMS: atom_id res chain seq x y z
N MET A 1 39.35 -24.99 37.68
CA MET A 1 39.51 -23.92 36.67
C MET A 1 38.35 -23.99 35.67
N ARG A 2 37.29 -23.20 35.88
CA ARG A 2 36.21 -23.07 34.88
C ARG A 2 36.69 -22.11 33.78
N SER A 3 36.87 -22.65 32.58
CA SER A 3 37.23 -21.93 31.37
C SER A 3 36.28 -20.74 31.16
N LYS A 4 36.83 -19.51 31.20
CA LYS A 4 36.19 -18.29 30.71
C LYS A 4 36.01 -18.44 29.19
N ARG A 5 34.87 -19.00 28.75
CA ARG A 5 34.45 -18.91 27.34
C ARG A 5 34.10 -17.45 27.04
N LYS A 6 34.87 -16.84 26.13
CA LYS A 6 34.66 -15.48 25.58
C LYS A 6 33.20 -15.29 25.15
N THR A 7 32.47 -14.46 25.89
CA THR A 7 31.05 -14.10 25.76
C THR A 7 30.80 -12.96 24.75
N PHE A 8 31.60 -12.80 23.70
CA PHE A 8 31.42 -11.68 22.76
C PHE A 8 30.35 -11.91 21.67
N SER A 9 29.87 -13.15 21.50
CA SER A 9 29.10 -13.53 20.29
C SER A 9 27.58 -13.62 20.45
N LYS A 10 27.02 -13.58 21.67
CA LYS A 10 25.61 -13.98 21.84
C LYS A 10 24.59 -12.87 21.52
N ASN A 11 24.99 -11.60 21.67
CA ASN A 11 24.08 -10.44 21.55
C ASN A 11 24.61 -9.36 20.58
N LEU A 12 25.45 -9.73 19.60
CA LEU A 12 26.11 -8.75 18.72
C LEU A 12 25.10 -7.89 17.95
N PHE A 13 24.07 -8.53 17.37
CA PHE A 13 23.00 -7.88 16.61
C PHE A 13 22.25 -6.82 17.44
N LEU A 14 21.85 -7.17 18.66
CA LEU A 14 21.20 -6.24 19.60
C LEU A 14 22.15 -5.11 20.02
N ASN A 15 23.40 -5.44 20.36
CA ASN A 15 24.35 -4.44 20.82
C ASN A 15 24.74 -3.44 19.72
N GLN A 16 24.70 -3.84 18.45
CA GLN A 16 24.86 -2.93 17.32
C GLN A 16 23.62 -2.05 17.15
N PHE A 17 22.42 -2.60 17.30
CA PHE A 17 21.19 -1.79 17.30
C PHE A 17 21.26 -0.71 18.38
N LEU A 18 21.61 -1.11 19.61
CA LEU A 18 21.75 -0.19 20.74
C LEU A 18 22.72 0.95 20.43
N LYS A 19 23.87 0.65 19.81
CA LYS A 19 24.84 1.68 19.39
C LYS A 19 24.24 2.68 18.41
N VAL A 20 23.54 2.21 17.37
CA VAL A 20 22.89 3.08 16.36
C VAL A 20 21.87 4.01 17.02
N VAL A 21 21.11 3.51 18.00
CA VAL A 21 20.13 4.32 18.73
C VAL A 21 20.76 5.15 19.86
N GLY A 22 22.08 5.09 20.06
CA GLY A 22 22.82 5.88 21.04
C GLY A 22 22.84 5.31 22.46
N LYS A 23 22.50 4.03 22.63
CA LYS A 23 22.54 3.32 23.92
C LYS A 23 23.79 2.48 24.06
N GLN A 24 24.20 2.29 25.32
CA GLN A 24 25.34 1.44 25.65
C GLN A 24 24.99 -0.04 25.43
N PRO A 25 25.93 -0.87 24.93
CA PRO A 25 25.74 -2.31 24.82
C PRO A 25 25.40 -2.96 26.18
N ILE A 26 24.40 -3.84 26.21
CA ILE A 26 24.02 -4.59 27.41
C ILE A 26 24.65 -5.98 27.32
N LEU A 27 25.86 -6.11 27.86
CA LEU A 27 26.70 -7.31 27.70
C LEU A 27 26.16 -8.55 28.41
N ASP A 28 25.42 -8.37 29.50
CA ASP A 28 24.85 -9.43 30.32
C ASP A 28 23.37 -9.72 29.98
N THR A 29 22.93 -9.36 28.77
CA THR A 29 21.57 -9.68 28.30
C THR A 29 21.36 -11.20 28.24
N ASP A 30 20.35 -11.68 28.96
CA ASP A 30 19.94 -13.09 28.97
C ASP A 30 18.65 -13.34 28.19
N ARG A 31 17.72 -12.38 28.21
CA ARG A 31 16.38 -12.46 27.61
C ARG A 31 16.02 -11.15 26.92
N VAL A 32 15.40 -11.28 25.76
CA VAL A 32 14.84 -10.17 24.99
C VAL A 32 13.44 -10.59 24.56
N TYR A 33 12.44 -9.77 24.86
CA TYR A 33 11.09 -9.94 24.37
C TYR A 33 10.78 -8.85 23.36
N VAL A 34 10.22 -9.24 22.22
CA VAL A 34 9.79 -8.32 21.16
C VAL A 34 8.33 -8.59 20.89
N ASP A 35 7.49 -7.61 21.17
CA ASP A 35 6.06 -7.64 20.91
C ASP A 35 5.73 -6.67 19.78
N ILE A 36 4.92 -7.12 18.82
CA ILE A 36 4.35 -6.27 17.78
C ILE A 36 2.92 -5.95 18.18
N HIS A 37 2.52 -4.68 18.09
CA HIS A 37 1.21 -4.20 18.58
C HIS A 37 0.99 -4.52 20.07
N LYS A 38 1.91 -4.06 20.93
CA LYS A 38 1.79 -4.25 22.38
C LYS A 38 0.75 -3.29 22.95
N ALA A 39 -0.32 -3.83 23.53
CA ALA A 39 -1.35 -3.03 24.17
C ALA A 39 -0.80 -2.17 25.32
N THR A 40 -1.19 -0.90 25.36
CA THR A 40 -0.95 0.06 26.43
C THR A 40 -2.06 0.01 27.48
N TYR A 41 -1.83 0.61 28.65
CA TYR A 41 -2.87 0.77 29.67
C TYR A 41 -4.04 1.68 29.24
N GLN A 42 -3.92 2.37 28.10
CA GLN A 42 -4.94 3.27 27.56
C GLN A 42 -5.56 2.74 26.26
N ASN A 43 -5.55 1.43 26.06
CA ASN A 43 -6.18 0.75 24.92
C ASN A 43 -5.64 1.21 23.55
N ARG A 44 -4.35 1.56 23.50
CA ARG A 44 -3.57 1.81 22.27
C ARG A 44 -2.53 0.72 22.11
N TYR A 45 -1.75 0.76 21.04
CA TYR A 45 -0.74 -0.26 20.76
C TYR A 45 0.58 0.38 20.38
N HIS A 46 1.66 0.01 21.06
CA HIS A 46 3.02 0.28 20.55
C HIS A 46 3.24 -0.56 19.30
N ASP A 47 3.73 0.02 18.20
CA ASP A 47 3.97 -0.75 16.97
C ASP A 47 4.97 -1.87 17.20
N ILE A 48 6.12 -1.54 17.80
CA ILE A 48 7.12 -2.51 18.25
C ILE A 48 7.55 -2.14 19.66
N PHE A 49 7.50 -3.13 20.56
CA PHE A 49 7.87 -2.99 21.96
C PHE A 49 8.93 -4.02 22.32
N ILE A 50 10.08 -3.55 22.81
CA ILE A 50 11.23 -4.39 23.11
C ILE A 50 11.55 -4.27 24.61
N GLN A 51 11.65 -5.42 25.26
CA GLN A 51 12.03 -5.52 26.66
C GLN A 51 13.34 -6.31 26.76
N ILE A 52 14.38 -5.68 27.29
CA ILE A 52 15.71 -6.27 27.42
C ILE A 52 15.98 -6.55 28.90
N TYR A 53 16.22 -7.81 29.24
CA TYR A 53 16.54 -8.25 30.60
C TYR A 53 18.01 -8.64 30.69
N GLY A 54 18.65 -8.27 31.80
CA GLY A 54 19.95 -8.80 32.15
C GLY A 54 19.86 -10.08 32.96
N ASP A 55 21.00 -10.75 33.12
CA ASP A 55 21.14 -12.03 33.81
C ASP A 55 20.40 -12.08 35.17
N ASN A 56 19.36 -12.92 35.22
CA ASN A 56 18.49 -13.12 36.39
C ASN A 56 17.79 -11.86 36.94
N ALA A 57 17.69 -10.78 36.14
CA ALA A 57 16.96 -9.58 36.55
C ALA A 57 15.44 -9.86 36.57
N PRO A 58 14.72 -9.47 37.65
CA PRO A 58 13.28 -9.62 37.71
C PRO A 58 12.53 -8.58 36.85
N ASN A 59 13.18 -7.44 36.59
CA ASN A 59 12.64 -6.33 35.82
C ASN A 59 13.48 -6.07 34.56
N PRO A 60 12.89 -5.53 33.49
CA PRO A 60 13.62 -5.19 32.27
C PRO A 60 14.63 -4.08 32.57
N LYS A 61 15.86 -4.27 32.10
CA LYS A 61 16.93 -3.27 32.18
C LYS A 61 16.68 -2.09 31.25
N LEU A 62 16.13 -2.35 30.07
CA LEU A 62 15.81 -1.31 29.09
C LEU A 62 14.51 -1.66 28.38
N ILE A 63 13.65 -0.65 28.26
CA ILE A 63 12.43 -0.69 27.45
C ILE A 63 12.62 0.17 26.21
N ILE A 64 12.34 -0.37 25.03
CA ILE A 64 12.34 0.40 23.78
C ILE A 64 10.96 0.32 23.15
N SER A 65 10.33 1.46 22.93
CA SER A 65 9.11 1.56 22.11
C SER A 65 9.48 2.21 20.79
N ILE A 66 9.09 1.59 19.68
CA ILE A 66 9.28 2.14 18.34
C ILE A 66 7.90 2.45 17.77
N GLU A 67 7.67 3.71 17.41
CA GLU A 67 6.53 4.13 16.60
C GLU A 67 7.00 4.30 15.15
N SER A 68 6.40 3.57 14.23
CA SER A 68 6.77 3.54 12.83
C SER A 68 5.86 4.45 12.00
N LYS A 69 6.44 5.50 11.43
CA LYS A 69 5.80 6.38 10.44
C LYS A 69 6.29 6.14 9.03
N LEU A 70 6.81 4.95 8.77
CA LEU A 70 7.07 4.50 7.41
C LEU A 70 5.77 4.59 6.58
N ARG A 71 5.87 5.00 5.32
CA ARG A 71 4.72 5.21 4.40
C ARG A 71 3.72 6.30 4.80
N TRP A 72 4.19 7.38 5.43
CA TRP A 72 3.39 8.58 5.69
C TRP A 72 2.18 8.38 6.62
N ALA A 73 2.26 7.40 7.52
CA ALA A 73 1.25 7.21 8.56
C ALA A 73 1.10 8.51 9.37
N SER A 74 -0.13 9.01 9.48
CA SER A 74 -0.40 10.24 10.22
C SER A 74 -0.29 10.03 11.72
N ASP A 75 0.11 11.08 12.43
CA ASP A 75 0.14 11.09 13.89
C ASP A 75 -1.26 11.10 14.48
N GLN A 76 -1.49 10.20 15.45
CA GLN A 76 -2.72 10.20 16.22
C GLN A 76 -2.61 11.15 17.43
N PRO A 77 -3.72 11.78 17.86
CA PRO A 77 -3.70 12.68 19.00
C PRO A 77 -3.11 12.03 20.25
N ARG A 78 -2.15 12.71 20.89
CA ARG A 78 -1.43 12.33 22.12
C ARG A 78 -0.72 10.97 22.07
N GLN A 79 -0.48 10.42 20.89
CA GLN A 79 -0.01 9.05 20.74
C GLN A 79 1.37 8.83 21.40
N VAL A 80 2.38 9.61 20.99
CA VAL A 80 3.73 9.45 21.53
C VAL A 80 3.79 9.82 23.01
N SER A 81 3.05 10.84 23.44
CA SER A 81 2.93 11.22 24.86
C SER A 81 2.42 10.03 25.70
N HIS A 82 1.34 9.39 25.29
CA HIS A 82 0.79 8.23 25.98
C HIS A 82 1.74 7.03 26.01
N TYR A 83 2.52 6.81 24.95
CA TYR A 83 3.51 5.74 24.93
C TYR A 83 4.65 6.00 25.91
N ILE A 84 5.13 7.24 26.01
CA ILE A 84 6.15 7.61 26.98
C ILE A 84 5.64 7.42 28.41
N ASP A 85 4.38 7.76 28.68
CA ASP A 85 3.76 7.52 29.99
C ASP A 85 3.59 6.02 30.30
N ASP A 86 3.31 5.21 29.27
CA ASP A 86 3.19 3.75 29.39
C ASP A 86 4.54 3.09 29.71
N ILE A 87 5.58 3.38 28.92
CA ILE A 87 6.91 2.78 29.08
C ILE A 87 7.55 3.10 30.44
N LYS A 88 7.28 4.31 30.98
CA LYS A 88 7.73 4.72 32.31
C LYS A 88 7.21 3.83 33.45
N LYS A 89 6.07 3.15 33.24
CA LYS A 89 5.51 2.22 34.25
C LYS A 89 6.31 0.92 34.35
N TYR A 90 7.04 0.54 33.30
CA TYR A 90 7.87 -0.66 33.29
C TYR A 90 9.25 -0.39 33.88
N ASN A 91 9.89 0.69 33.43
CA ASN A 91 11.17 1.13 33.96
C ASN A 91 11.30 2.65 33.74
N PRO A 92 11.08 3.48 34.77
CA PRO A 92 11.16 4.94 34.63
C PRO A 92 12.60 5.44 34.45
N ASP A 93 13.59 4.67 34.88
CA ASP A 93 14.99 5.08 34.89
C ASP A 93 15.63 4.85 33.52
N ASP A 94 15.34 3.73 32.86
CA ASP A 94 15.95 3.35 31.59
C ASP A 94 14.93 2.87 30.55
N TYR A 95 14.55 3.81 29.68
CA TYR A 95 13.68 3.58 28.53
C TYR A 95 14.15 4.41 27.32
N LEU A 96 13.63 4.05 26.16
CA LEU A 96 13.85 4.76 24.91
C LEU A 96 12.59 4.75 24.04
N MET A 97 12.10 5.94 23.70
CA MET A 97 11.08 6.13 22.67
C MET A 97 11.75 6.44 21.33
N LEU A 98 11.58 5.57 20.35
CA LEU A 98 12.08 5.74 18.99
C LEU A 98 10.94 6.14 18.07
N TYR A 99 11.11 7.26 17.37
CA TYR A 99 10.21 7.69 16.32
C TYR A 99 10.87 7.39 14.98
N LEU A 100 10.39 6.35 14.30
CA LEU A 100 10.95 5.85 13.05
C LEU A 100 10.28 6.52 11.87
N ILE A 101 11.02 7.33 11.12
CA ILE A 101 10.54 8.04 9.94
C ILE A 101 11.26 7.58 8.67
N PRO A 102 10.74 7.85 7.46
CA PRO A 102 11.43 7.44 6.23
C PRO A 102 12.81 8.10 6.08
N LYS A 103 12.91 9.41 6.30
CA LYS A 103 14.14 10.20 6.09
C LYS A 103 14.17 11.42 6.99
N GLY A 104 15.39 11.86 7.34
CA GLY A 104 15.64 13.08 8.09
C GLY A 104 15.59 12.86 9.60
N ASN A 105 15.25 13.92 10.33
CA ASN A 105 15.25 13.94 11.79
C ASN A 105 14.02 14.69 12.35
N THR A 106 12.94 14.77 11.57
CA THR A 106 11.72 15.47 11.98
C THR A 106 11.09 14.76 13.17
N PRO A 107 10.79 15.48 14.26
CA PRO A 107 10.10 14.90 15.42
C PRO A 107 8.67 14.47 15.09
N PRO A 108 7.98 13.80 16.03
CA PRO A 108 6.53 13.72 15.99
C PRO A 108 5.88 15.11 15.92
N THR A 109 4.70 15.17 15.33
CA THR A 109 3.90 16.39 15.27
C THR A 109 3.39 16.80 16.66
N GLU A 110 3.07 18.09 16.83
CA GLU A 110 2.51 18.60 18.09
C GLU A 110 1.15 17.99 18.46
N ASN A 111 0.46 17.37 17.50
CA ASN A 111 -0.74 16.58 17.78
C ASN A 111 -0.43 15.32 18.60
N SER A 112 0.74 14.72 18.40
CA SER A 112 1.14 13.45 19.02
C SER A 112 1.82 13.64 20.39
N ILE A 113 2.64 14.67 20.51
CA ILE A 113 3.34 15.08 21.73
C ILE A 113 3.77 16.54 21.55
N SER A 114 3.68 17.36 22.60
CA SER A 114 4.11 18.75 22.50
C SER A 114 5.62 18.83 22.21
N ARG A 115 6.06 19.86 21.49
CA ARG A 115 7.50 20.02 21.19
C ARG A 115 8.35 20.13 22.45
N ILE A 116 7.83 20.80 23.49
CA ILE A 116 8.48 20.95 24.79
C ILE A 116 8.69 19.60 25.47
N GLU A 117 7.68 18.74 25.49
CA GLU A 117 7.80 17.39 26.10
C GLU A 117 8.75 16.51 25.31
N TRP A 118 8.66 16.51 23.97
CA TRP A 118 9.59 15.76 23.14
C TRP A 118 11.03 16.19 23.36
N ASP A 119 11.29 17.50 23.37
CA ASP A 119 12.64 18.05 23.56
C ASP A 119 13.19 17.74 24.95
N LYS A 120 12.33 17.72 25.99
CA LYS A 120 12.72 17.31 27.33
C LYS A 120 13.21 15.86 27.34
N GLU A 121 12.47 14.95 26.72
CA GLU A 121 12.80 13.52 26.65
C GLU A 121 14.01 13.25 25.75
N ALA A 122 14.12 13.97 24.63
CA ALA A 122 15.26 13.88 23.71
C ALA A 122 16.56 14.39 24.34
N LYS A 123 16.49 15.49 25.10
CA LYS A 123 17.66 16.07 25.79
C LYS A 123 18.28 15.11 26.82
N ILE A 124 17.48 14.25 27.43
CA ILE A 124 17.94 13.22 28.36
C ILE A 124 18.16 11.85 27.68
N GLU A 125 18.22 11.82 26.35
CA GLU A 125 18.45 10.62 25.54
C GLU A 125 17.44 9.49 25.77
N LYS A 126 16.21 9.84 26.14
CA LYS A 126 15.08 8.92 26.31
C LYS A 126 14.06 8.97 25.17
N ALA A 127 14.21 9.91 24.25
CA ALA A 127 13.51 9.93 22.98
C ALA A 127 14.47 10.23 21.82
N LYS A 128 14.28 9.59 20.67
CA LYS A 128 15.12 9.83 19.49
C LYS A 128 14.34 9.61 18.19
N VAL A 129 14.60 10.45 17.21
CA VAL A 129 14.17 10.20 15.83
C VAL A 129 15.21 9.31 15.16
N ILE A 130 14.76 8.23 14.53
CA ILE A 130 15.60 7.38 13.68
C ILE A 130 14.96 7.31 12.30
N CYS A 131 15.78 7.06 11.27
CA CYS A 131 15.29 6.89 9.91
C CYS A 131 15.77 5.59 9.27
N ILE A 132 15.26 5.30 8.07
CA ILE A 132 15.63 4.09 7.32
C ILE A 132 17.16 3.97 7.15
N ALA A 133 17.88 5.08 6.94
CA ALA A 133 19.33 5.05 6.81
C ALA A 133 20.02 4.48 8.06
N ASN A 134 19.51 4.78 9.26
CA ASN A 134 20.04 4.22 10.50
C ASN A 134 19.77 2.71 10.60
N LEU A 135 18.62 2.23 10.11
CA LEU A 135 18.33 0.80 10.07
C LEU A 135 19.21 0.06 9.07
N ILE A 136 19.47 0.66 7.90
CA ILE A 136 20.40 0.10 6.91
C ILE A 136 21.81 0.00 7.49
N GLU A 137 22.31 1.08 8.09
CA GLU A 137 23.62 1.11 8.77
C GLU A 137 23.73 -0.01 9.80
N TRP A 138 22.74 -0.14 10.69
CA TRP A 138 22.68 -1.23 11.66
C TRP A 138 22.76 -2.61 11.02
N LEU A 139 21.95 -2.85 9.99
CA LEU A 139 21.85 -4.15 9.33
C LEU A 139 23.15 -4.52 8.61
N GLU A 140 23.76 -3.57 7.90
CA GLU A 140 25.04 -3.72 7.19
C GLU A 140 26.20 -4.00 8.17
N GLU A 141 26.20 -3.35 9.33
CA GLU A 141 27.19 -3.62 10.38
C GLU A 141 26.98 -4.97 11.06
N SER A 142 25.74 -5.48 11.09
CA SER A 142 25.39 -6.60 11.94
C SER A 142 25.96 -7.96 11.55
N LYS A 143 26.27 -8.12 10.25
CA LYS A 143 26.90 -9.30 9.64
C LYS A 143 26.55 -10.63 10.34
N PRO A 144 25.29 -11.08 10.28
CA PRO A 144 24.86 -12.34 10.90
C PRO A 144 25.71 -13.50 10.41
N LYS A 145 25.95 -14.52 11.25
CA LYS A 145 26.77 -15.68 10.85
C LYS A 145 26.02 -16.76 10.07
N ALA A 146 24.70 -16.83 10.24
CA ALA A 146 23.88 -17.87 9.62
C ALA A 146 23.44 -17.41 8.22
N ASN A 147 23.70 -18.23 7.19
CA ASN A 147 23.46 -17.87 5.79
C ASN A 147 22.01 -17.45 5.50
N ASN A 148 21.02 -18.16 6.07
CA ASN A 148 19.62 -17.80 5.91
C ASN A 148 19.28 -16.42 6.52
N VAL A 149 19.94 -16.04 7.61
CA VAL A 149 19.78 -14.72 8.24
C VAL A 149 20.51 -13.65 7.44
N GLN A 150 21.66 -13.96 6.84
CA GLN A 150 22.35 -13.04 5.92
C GLN A 150 21.47 -12.71 4.71
N VAL A 151 20.93 -13.72 4.03
CA VAL A 151 20.02 -13.54 2.89
C VAL A 151 18.79 -12.73 3.29
N PHE A 152 18.21 -13.01 4.46
CA PHE A 152 17.10 -12.20 4.98
C PHE A 152 17.50 -10.73 5.19
N VAL A 153 18.65 -10.47 5.82
CA VAL A 153 19.16 -9.12 6.07
C VAL A 153 19.44 -8.39 4.76
N GLU A 154 20.02 -9.06 3.75
CA GLU A 154 20.28 -8.49 2.44
C GLU A 154 18.98 -8.10 1.71
N HIS A 155 17.98 -8.99 1.70
CA HIS A 155 16.66 -8.68 1.15
C HIS A 155 15.99 -7.53 1.90
N PHE A 156 16.15 -7.46 3.23
CA PHE A 156 15.56 -6.41 4.04
C PHE A 156 16.25 -5.05 3.84
N ILE A 157 17.57 -5.03 3.66
CA ILE A 157 18.32 -3.83 3.24
C ILE A 157 17.86 -3.38 1.86
N HIS A 158 17.71 -4.30 0.90
CA HIS A 158 17.22 -3.97 -0.43
C HIS A 158 15.82 -3.35 -0.37
N PHE A 159 14.90 -3.95 0.39
CA PHE A 159 13.57 -3.39 0.63
C PHE A 159 13.63 -1.97 1.19
N PHE A 160 14.46 -1.73 2.22
CA PHE A 160 14.61 -0.40 2.80
C PHE A 160 15.21 0.63 1.84
N LYS A 161 16.18 0.24 0.99
CA LYS A 161 16.71 1.11 -0.05
C LYS A 161 15.61 1.52 -1.04
N GLN A 162 14.73 0.59 -1.43
CA GLN A 162 13.58 0.91 -2.28
C GLN A 162 12.58 1.87 -1.59
N GLU A 163 12.17 1.59 -0.35
CA GLU A 163 11.27 2.48 0.40
C GLU A 163 11.89 3.88 0.60
N TYR A 164 13.20 3.96 0.87
CA TYR A 164 13.92 5.23 0.98
C TYR A 164 13.92 6.02 -0.34
N ILE A 165 14.23 5.37 -1.48
CA ILE A 165 14.23 5.99 -2.81
C ILE A 165 12.84 6.47 -3.21
N MET A 166 11.80 5.70 -2.89
CA MET A 166 10.41 6.05 -3.22
C MET A 166 9.87 7.27 -2.46
N THR A 167 10.55 7.74 -1.40
CA THR A 167 10.14 8.90 -0.61
C THR A 167 10.62 10.26 -1.17
N GLU A 168 11.46 10.28 -2.22
CA GLU A 168 11.86 11.53 -2.87
C GLU A 168 10.82 12.02 -3.90
N LYS A 169 10.53 13.34 -3.90
CA LYS A 169 9.61 13.98 -4.86
C LYS A 169 10.00 13.64 -6.31
N GLN A 170 8.98 13.58 -7.18
CA GLN A 170 9.06 13.18 -8.60
C GLN A 170 10.21 13.81 -9.41
N ASP A 171 10.66 15.02 -9.06
CA ASP A 171 11.70 15.73 -9.81
C ASP A 171 13.14 15.21 -9.61
N LYS A 172 13.43 14.43 -8.54
CA LYS A 172 14.75 13.80 -8.32
C LYS A 172 14.85 12.35 -8.77
N LYS A 173 13.73 11.74 -9.19
CA LYS A 173 13.75 10.36 -9.70
C LYS A 173 14.68 10.22 -10.90
N ILE A 174 14.78 11.24 -11.76
CA ILE A 174 15.61 11.20 -12.96
C ILE A 174 17.10 11.17 -12.61
N ASP A 175 17.56 12.01 -11.67
CA ASP A 175 18.97 12.05 -11.26
C ASP A 175 19.39 10.75 -10.52
N VAL A 176 18.50 10.20 -9.70
CA VAL A 176 18.73 8.93 -8.98
C VAL A 176 18.72 7.75 -9.94
N ILE A 177 17.80 7.73 -10.92
CA ILE A 177 17.80 6.73 -11.99
C ILE A 177 19.08 6.87 -12.81
N ALA A 178 19.51 8.09 -13.14
CA ALA A 178 20.74 8.31 -13.90
C ALA A 178 21.98 7.81 -13.15
N GLU A 179 22.11 8.12 -11.86
CA GLU A 179 23.23 7.64 -11.02
C GLU A 179 23.20 6.12 -10.83
N PHE A 180 22.02 5.53 -10.68
CA PHE A 180 21.83 4.09 -10.65
C PHE A 180 22.26 3.46 -11.98
N LEU A 181 21.77 3.96 -13.13
CA LEU A 181 22.11 3.45 -14.46
C LEU A 181 23.60 3.56 -14.79
N THR A 182 24.29 4.57 -14.24
CA THR A 182 25.72 4.81 -14.50
C THR A 182 26.63 3.79 -13.80
N ASN A 183 26.15 3.14 -12.73
CA ASN A 183 26.96 2.28 -11.85
C ASN A 183 26.64 0.78 -11.97
N GLN A 184 25.79 0.36 -12.92
CA GLN A 184 25.39 -1.05 -13.10
C GLN A 184 26.10 -1.69 -14.31
N GLN A 185 26.26 -3.01 -14.26
CA GLN A 185 26.72 -3.78 -15.41
C GLN A 185 25.60 -3.91 -16.45
N THR A 186 25.96 -4.04 -17.74
CA THR A 186 25.00 -4.14 -18.85
C THR A 186 23.94 -5.23 -18.64
N SER A 187 24.33 -6.38 -18.09
CA SER A 187 23.41 -7.50 -17.79
C SER A 187 22.39 -7.18 -16.69
N GLU A 188 22.76 -6.33 -15.72
CA GLU A 188 21.85 -5.88 -14.66
C GLU A 188 20.82 -4.88 -15.21
N LEU A 189 21.26 -4.02 -16.13
CA LEU A 189 20.38 -3.11 -16.88
C LEU A 189 19.42 -3.87 -17.80
N GLU A 190 19.91 -4.86 -18.55
CA GLU A 190 19.08 -5.75 -19.38
C GLU A 190 18.01 -6.45 -18.53
N SER A 191 18.38 -6.96 -17.36
CA SER A 191 17.42 -7.57 -16.41
C SER A 191 16.34 -6.58 -15.98
N LEU A 192 16.70 -5.33 -15.70
CA LEU A 192 15.73 -4.28 -15.34
C LEU A 192 14.82 -3.89 -16.49
N PHE A 193 15.36 -3.77 -17.71
CA PHE A 193 14.54 -3.55 -18.90
C PHE A 193 13.58 -4.71 -19.13
N ASN A 194 14.02 -5.96 -18.95
CA ASN A 194 13.17 -7.15 -19.02
C ASN A 194 12.08 -7.15 -17.91
N ILE A 195 12.38 -6.66 -16.70
CA ILE A 195 11.39 -6.48 -15.63
C ILE A 195 10.36 -5.42 -16.01
N ILE A 196 10.79 -4.33 -16.68
CA ILE A 196 9.89 -3.29 -17.18
C ILE A 196 9.00 -3.83 -18.31
N GLU A 197 9.53 -4.59 -19.26
CA GLU A 197 8.73 -5.31 -20.26
C GLU A 197 7.75 -6.29 -19.59
N SER A 198 8.21 -7.02 -18.57
CA SER A 198 7.38 -7.94 -17.80
C SER A 198 6.23 -7.23 -17.08
N LYS A 199 6.40 -5.97 -16.67
CA LYS A 199 5.33 -5.16 -16.07
C LYS A 199 4.17 -4.97 -17.05
N GLU A 200 4.44 -4.61 -18.30
CA GLU A 200 3.39 -4.46 -19.32
C GLU A 200 2.67 -5.78 -19.58
N MET A 201 3.43 -6.87 -19.65
CA MET A 201 2.87 -8.23 -19.80
C MET A 201 1.96 -8.60 -18.62
N ILE A 202 2.36 -8.28 -17.38
CA ILE A 202 1.54 -8.51 -16.18
C ILE A 202 0.22 -7.74 -16.26
N TYR A 203 0.23 -6.48 -16.67
CA TYR A 203 -1.00 -5.69 -16.83
C TYR A 203 -1.89 -6.22 -17.95
N SER A 204 -1.30 -6.71 -19.04
CA SER A 204 -2.04 -7.36 -20.13
C SER A 204 -2.77 -8.61 -19.64
N VAL A 205 -2.06 -9.52 -18.96
CA VAL A 205 -2.65 -10.75 -18.38
C VAL A 205 -3.70 -10.40 -17.31
N ALA A 206 -3.46 -9.37 -16.50
CA ALA A 206 -4.43 -8.89 -15.53
C ALA A 206 -5.72 -8.39 -16.22
N LYS A 207 -5.60 -7.58 -17.28
CA LYS A 207 -6.74 -7.09 -18.07
C LYS A 207 -7.54 -8.24 -18.65
N GLU A 208 -6.87 -9.21 -19.28
CA GLU A 208 -7.51 -10.39 -19.86
C GLU A 208 -8.32 -11.16 -18.81
N ARG A 209 -7.77 -11.36 -17.61
CA ARG A 209 -8.49 -12.00 -16.50
C ARG A 209 -9.72 -11.21 -16.06
N ILE A 210 -9.63 -9.89 -16.02
CA ILE A 210 -10.76 -9.02 -15.65
C ILE A 210 -11.87 -9.11 -16.71
N ILE A 211 -11.49 -9.06 -17.99
CA ILE A 211 -12.42 -9.22 -19.12
C ILE A 211 -13.12 -10.57 -19.04
N ASN A 212 -12.36 -11.66 -18.81
CA ASN A 212 -12.93 -12.99 -18.67
C ASN A 212 -13.95 -13.07 -17.51
N LYS A 213 -13.64 -12.46 -16.36
CA LYS A 213 -14.61 -12.38 -15.24
C LYS A 213 -15.88 -11.62 -15.62
N PHE A 214 -15.77 -10.52 -16.36
CA PHE A 214 -16.95 -9.79 -16.84
C PHE A 214 -17.74 -10.59 -17.88
N ASN A 215 -17.07 -11.28 -18.79
CA ASN A 215 -17.71 -12.17 -19.75
C ASN A 215 -18.46 -13.31 -19.05
N ASP A 216 -17.89 -13.92 -18.01
CA ASP A 216 -18.57 -14.93 -17.19
C ASP A 216 -19.85 -14.38 -16.59
N LYS A 217 -19.79 -13.18 -15.99
CA LYS A 217 -20.94 -12.49 -15.41
C LYS A 217 -22.00 -12.11 -16.45
N LEU A 218 -21.60 -11.63 -17.64
CA LEU A 218 -22.52 -11.35 -18.75
C LEU A 218 -23.22 -12.63 -19.23
N ASN A 219 -22.46 -13.72 -19.39
CA ASN A 219 -23.02 -15.03 -19.77
C ASN A 219 -24.02 -15.55 -18.73
N GLU A 220 -23.72 -15.39 -17.43
CA GLU A 220 -24.66 -15.72 -16.36
C GLU A 220 -25.91 -14.85 -16.40
N PHE A 221 -25.77 -13.56 -16.69
CA PHE A 221 -26.88 -12.62 -16.84
C PHE A 221 -27.79 -13.03 -18.00
N TYR A 222 -27.25 -13.27 -19.20
CA TYR A 222 -28.04 -13.66 -20.37
C TYR A 222 -28.78 -14.99 -20.20
N LYS A 223 -28.17 -15.97 -19.52
CA LYS A 223 -28.84 -17.23 -19.17
C LYS A 223 -30.08 -17.04 -18.28
N LYS A 224 -30.14 -15.94 -17.50
CA LYS A 224 -31.25 -15.65 -16.59
C LYS A 224 -32.35 -14.80 -17.23
N THR A 225 -32.01 -13.97 -18.22
CA THR A 225 -32.90 -12.93 -18.77
C THR A 225 -33.45 -13.24 -20.17
N ASP A 226 -32.96 -14.29 -20.83
CA ASP A 226 -33.42 -14.72 -22.17
C ASP A 226 -33.37 -13.60 -23.24
N ILE A 227 -32.23 -12.88 -23.27
CA ILE A 227 -32.01 -11.74 -24.17
C ILE A 227 -31.58 -12.20 -25.57
N ALA A 228 -32.22 -11.65 -26.61
CA ALA A 228 -31.86 -11.88 -28.01
C ALA A 228 -30.40 -11.52 -28.32
N LEU A 229 -29.74 -12.27 -29.20
CA LEU A 229 -28.30 -12.10 -29.48
C LEU A 229 -27.91 -10.69 -29.93
N ASP A 230 -28.77 -9.97 -30.66
CA ASP A 230 -28.49 -8.62 -31.13
C ASP A 230 -28.65 -7.54 -30.05
N ASP A 231 -29.34 -7.87 -28.95
CA ASP A 231 -29.49 -7.03 -27.75
C ASP A 231 -28.38 -7.27 -26.70
N GLN A 232 -27.52 -8.28 -26.93
CA GLN A 232 -26.46 -8.61 -25.99
C GLN A 232 -25.32 -7.59 -26.05
N TRP A 233 -24.84 -7.21 -24.87
CA TRP A 233 -23.65 -6.41 -24.68
C TRP A 233 -22.39 -7.28 -24.82
N SER A 234 -21.38 -6.74 -25.50
CA SER A 234 -20.06 -7.34 -25.67
C SER A 234 -18.97 -6.44 -25.10
N ILE A 235 -17.84 -7.00 -24.72
CA ILE A 235 -16.69 -6.21 -24.26
C ILE A 235 -15.78 -5.92 -25.45
N ASP A 236 -15.58 -4.65 -25.75
CA ASP A 236 -14.58 -4.18 -26.71
C ASP A 236 -13.26 -3.89 -25.98
N ASP A 237 -12.25 -4.72 -26.25
CA ASP A 237 -10.89 -4.62 -25.73
C ASP A 237 -9.86 -4.13 -26.75
N SER A 238 -10.31 -3.81 -27.99
CA SER A 238 -9.47 -3.42 -29.12
C SER A 238 -8.87 -2.00 -28.98
N LYS A 239 -9.46 -1.17 -28.11
CA LYS A 239 -8.96 0.17 -27.78
C LYS A 239 -7.75 0.01 -26.85
N SER A 240 -6.56 0.28 -27.40
CA SER A 240 -5.25 -0.13 -26.89
C SER A 240 -4.86 0.39 -25.50
N ILE A 241 -3.83 -0.26 -24.93
CA ILE A 241 -3.08 0.18 -23.75
C ILE A 241 -2.61 1.62 -23.98
N SER A 242 -3.09 2.55 -23.15
CA SER A 242 -2.61 3.92 -23.22
C SER A 242 -1.09 3.91 -23.01
N SER A 243 -0.32 4.54 -23.89
CA SER A 243 1.14 4.68 -23.82
C SER A 243 1.64 5.45 -22.57
N LYS A 244 0.75 5.75 -21.62
CA LYS A 244 1.02 6.49 -20.40
C LYS A 244 0.78 5.69 -19.12
N GLY A 245 0.63 4.36 -19.21
CA GLY A 245 0.58 3.48 -18.04
C GLY A 245 -0.71 3.56 -17.23
N TYR A 246 -1.75 4.21 -17.74
CA TYR A 246 -3.07 4.25 -17.12
C TYR A 246 -3.93 3.06 -17.57
N ILE A 247 -4.99 2.79 -16.81
CA ILE A 247 -5.99 1.76 -17.11
C ILE A 247 -6.37 1.79 -18.59
N SER A 248 -6.08 0.68 -19.29
CA SER A 248 -6.65 0.46 -20.61
C SER A 248 -8.16 0.34 -20.42
N PRO A 249 -8.95 1.23 -21.02
CA PRO A 249 -10.37 1.30 -20.77
C PRO A 249 -11.04 -0.02 -21.18
N ILE A 250 -12.07 -0.41 -20.42
CA ILE A 250 -12.94 -1.55 -20.74
C ILE A 250 -14.28 -0.96 -21.14
N TYR A 251 -14.72 -1.27 -22.35
CA TYR A 251 -16.00 -0.81 -22.87
C TYR A 251 -16.92 -2.01 -23.06
N PHE A 252 -18.13 -1.89 -22.55
CA PHE A 252 -19.24 -2.73 -22.93
C PHE A 252 -19.99 -1.99 -24.03
N THR A 253 -20.11 -2.62 -25.17
CA THR A 253 -20.74 -2.11 -26.39
C THR A 253 -21.99 -2.93 -26.67
N ASN A 254 -22.95 -2.32 -27.34
CA ASN A 254 -24.16 -2.96 -27.82
C ASN A 254 -24.47 -2.38 -29.22
N LYS A 255 -25.01 -3.20 -30.12
CA LYS A 255 -25.18 -2.82 -31.54
C LYS A 255 -26.32 -1.83 -31.79
N ILE A 256 -27.21 -1.68 -30.82
CA ILE A 256 -28.49 -0.97 -30.96
C ILE A 256 -28.40 0.43 -30.36
N VAL A 257 -27.69 0.56 -29.24
CA VAL A 257 -27.49 1.85 -28.56
C VAL A 257 -26.19 2.52 -28.97
N ASN A 258 -26.18 3.84 -28.92
CA ASN A 258 -25.08 4.73 -29.27
C ASN A 258 -24.33 5.25 -28.03
N PHE A 259 -24.39 4.49 -26.95
CA PHE A 259 -23.61 4.71 -25.75
C PHE A 259 -22.93 3.42 -25.32
N VAL A 260 -21.84 3.56 -24.56
CA VAL A 260 -21.10 2.44 -23.99
C VAL A 260 -21.15 2.50 -22.48
N ILE A 261 -21.15 1.34 -21.83
CA ILE A 261 -20.80 1.28 -20.41
C ILE A 261 -19.28 1.19 -20.36
N CYS A 262 -18.63 2.07 -19.62
CA CYS A 262 -17.17 2.16 -19.61
C CYS A 262 -16.61 2.02 -18.20
N ILE A 263 -15.44 1.41 -18.11
CA ILE A 263 -14.52 1.49 -16.98
C ILE A 263 -13.26 2.14 -17.53
N GLU A 264 -12.95 3.35 -17.06
CA GLU A 264 -11.81 4.13 -17.55
C GLU A 264 -11.07 4.78 -16.38
N GLY A 265 -9.89 5.32 -16.66
CA GLY A 265 -9.21 6.15 -15.68
C GLY A 265 -8.23 7.15 -16.26
N THR A 266 -7.79 8.01 -15.36
CA THR A 266 -6.76 9.03 -15.51
C THR A 266 -5.66 8.77 -14.49
N LYS A 267 -4.61 9.60 -14.53
CA LYS A 267 -3.50 9.54 -13.56
C LYS A 267 -3.91 9.49 -12.09
N ASN A 268 -5.02 10.12 -11.72
CA ASN A 268 -5.38 10.33 -10.32
C ASN A 268 -6.75 9.73 -9.94
N SER A 269 -7.47 9.13 -10.88
CA SER A 269 -8.85 8.71 -10.65
C SER A 269 -9.29 7.70 -11.68
N ALA A 270 -10.06 6.71 -11.24
CA ALA A 270 -10.81 5.83 -12.12
C ALA A 270 -12.30 5.97 -11.89
N TYR A 271 -13.06 5.70 -12.93
CA TYR A 271 -14.50 5.86 -12.93
C TYR A 271 -15.13 4.77 -13.77
N TRP A 272 -16.36 4.44 -13.41
CA TRP A 272 -17.24 3.62 -14.23
C TRP A 272 -18.49 4.43 -14.57
N GLY A 273 -19.16 4.10 -15.66
CA GLY A 273 -20.37 4.80 -16.04
C GLY A 273 -20.83 4.53 -17.46
N ILE A 274 -21.67 5.42 -17.96
CA ILE A 274 -22.13 5.48 -19.34
C ILE A 274 -21.44 6.65 -20.02
N LYS A 275 -20.91 6.39 -21.21
CA LYS A 275 -20.25 7.37 -22.07
C LYS A 275 -20.96 7.39 -23.42
N ARG A 276 -21.28 8.59 -23.91
CA ARG A 276 -21.85 8.77 -25.25
C ARG A 276 -20.80 8.51 -26.32
N GLU A 277 -21.18 7.81 -27.38
CA GLU A 277 -20.38 7.74 -28.61
C GLU A 277 -20.79 8.85 -29.60
N ASP A 278 -22.06 9.30 -29.58
CA ASP A 278 -22.57 10.44 -30.34
C ASP A 278 -23.46 11.37 -29.48
N GLN A 279 -23.54 12.65 -29.81
CA GLN A 279 -24.21 13.69 -29.00
C GLN A 279 -25.75 13.62 -29.05
N ASN A 280 -26.35 12.93 -30.04
CA ASN A 280 -27.79 13.03 -30.35
C ASN A 280 -28.62 11.73 -30.28
N SER A 281 -28.20 10.72 -29.51
CA SER A 281 -28.92 9.43 -29.48
C SER A 281 -29.18 8.90 -28.07
N ASP A 282 -30.32 8.22 -27.93
CA ASP A 282 -30.80 7.46 -26.76
C ASP A 282 -31.19 8.27 -25.51
N GLU A 283 -31.60 9.54 -25.65
CA GLU A 283 -31.98 10.40 -24.51
C GLU A 283 -33.07 9.81 -23.62
N GLU A 284 -34.07 9.15 -24.21
CA GLU A 284 -35.16 8.52 -23.46
C GLU A 284 -34.63 7.40 -22.54
N ILE A 285 -33.83 6.49 -23.10
CA ILE A 285 -33.18 5.39 -22.36
C ILE A 285 -32.24 5.97 -21.28
N LEU A 286 -31.43 6.96 -21.62
CA LEU A 286 -30.49 7.60 -20.68
C LEU A 286 -31.23 8.31 -19.54
N ASN A 287 -32.35 8.96 -19.80
CA ASN A 287 -33.14 9.62 -18.77
C ASN A 287 -33.74 8.61 -17.79
N ILE A 288 -34.21 7.46 -18.27
CA ILE A 288 -34.70 6.38 -17.41
C ILE A 288 -33.55 5.83 -16.55
N LEU A 289 -32.39 5.56 -17.15
CA LEU A 289 -31.20 5.09 -16.42
C LEU A 289 -30.73 6.07 -15.33
N LYS A 290 -30.79 7.39 -15.58
CA LYS A 290 -30.46 8.43 -14.59
C LYS A 290 -31.41 8.43 -13.38
N THR A 291 -32.67 8.04 -13.56
CA THR A 291 -33.62 7.96 -12.43
C THR A 291 -33.39 6.74 -11.52
N GLY A 292 -32.90 5.63 -12.09
CA GLY A 292 -32.68 4.37 -11.37
C GLY A 292 -31.32 4.22 -10.70
N ILE A 293 -30.32 5.03 -11.08
CA ILE A 293 -28.93 4.87 -10.66
C ILE A 293 -28.37 6.18 -10.11
N LYS A 294 -27.92 6.15 -8.86
CA LYS A 294 -27.24 7.28 -8.23
C LYS A 294 -25.89 7.54 -8.89
N SER A 295 -25.67 8.72 -9.44
CA SER A 295 -24.45 9.11 -10.14
C SER A 295 -23.80 10.38 -9.55
N SER A 296 -22.52 10.59 -9.88
CA SER A 296 -21.86 11.90 -9.79
C SER A 296 -22.51 12.92 -10.74
N SER A 297 -22.06 14.18 -10.67
CA SER A 297 -22.51 15.27 -11.55
C SER A 297 -22.37 14.88 -13.04
N PRO A 298 -23.47 14.77 -13.79
CA PRO A 298 -23.44 14.35 -15.19
C PRO A 298 -22.74 15.40 -16.06
N THR A 299 -22.14 14.96 -17.16
CA THR A 299 -21.60 15.82 -18.21
C THR A 299 -22.18 15.39 -19.56
N ASP A 300 -22.07 16.24 -20.59
CA ASP A 300 -22.57 15.90 -21.93
C ASP A 300 -21.97 14.59 -22.46
N LYS A 301 -20.68 14.35 -22.17
CA LYS A 301 -19.98 13.13 -22.59
C LYS A 301 -20.24 11.93 -21.67
N TYR A 302 -20.40 12.18 -20.37
CA TYR A 302 -20.64 11.17 -19.34
C TYR A 302 -21.97 11.47 -18.63
N PRO A 303 -23.11 11.08 -19.23
CA PRO A 303 -24.43 11.33 -18.65
C PRO A 303 -24.67 10.59 -17.33
N LEU A 304 -23.87 9.55 -17.06
CA LEU A 304 -23.89 8.81 -15.80
C LEU A 304 -22.48 8.31 -15.51
N TRP A 305 -21.93 8.61 -14.34
CA TRP A 305 -20.64 8.05 -13.93
C TRP A 305 -20.49 8.13 -12.40
N ASN A 306 -19.59 7.31 -11.85
CA ASN A 306 -19.17 7.37 -10.46
C ASN A 306 -17.68 7.07 -10.34
N TYR A 307 -17.05 7.62 -9.31
CA TYR A 307 -15.69 7.24 -8.93
C TYR A 307 -15.65 5.78 -8.50
N ILE A 308 -14.55 5.12 -8.83
CA ILE A 308 -14.20 3.89 -8.16
C ILE A 308 -13.37 4.27 -6.93
N ASN A 309 -13.89 3.98 -5.73
CA ASN A 309 -13.26 4.30 -4.44
C ASN A 309 -12.03 3.41 -4.15
N SER A 310 -11.04 3.44 -5.03
CA SER A 310 -9.73 2.82 -4.85
C SER A 310 -8.66 3.60 -5.60
N ASP A 311 -7.42 3.53 -5.13
CA ASP A 311 -6.26 4.11 -5.80
C ASP A 311 -5.91 3.28 -7.04
N PHE A 312 -6.65 3.53 -8.11
CA PHE A 312 -6.80 2.58 -9.21
C PHE A 312 -5.57 2.46 -10.13
N ASP A 313 -4.68 3.46 -10.09
CA ASP A 313 -3.38 3.44 -10.78
C ASP A 313 -2.29 2.72 -9.94
N SER A 314 -2.67 2.15 -8.79
CA SER A 314 -1.75 1.35 -7.98
C SER A 314 -1.73 -0.12 -8.41
N PRO A 315 -0.56 -0.79 -8.40
CA PRO A 315 -0.47 -2.24 -8.58
C PRO A 315 -1.38 -3.02 -7.63
N ARG A 316 -1.63 -2.45 -6.44
CA ARG A 316 -2.55 -3.02 -5.45
C ARG A 316 -3.99 -3.08 -5.97
N CYS A 317 -4.49 -2.03 -6.62
CA CYS A 317 -5.85 -2.05 -7.14
C CYS A 317 -6.02 -3.09 -8.25
N TRP A 318 -5.05 -3.24 -9.14
CA TRP A 318 -5.07 -4.27 -10.18
C TRP A 318 -5.02 -5.69 -9.59
N ALA A 319 -4.19 -5.91 -8.58
CA ALA A 319 -4.19 -7.17 -7.83
C ALA A 319 -5.56 -7.43 -7.19
N ASP A 320 -6.12 -6.43 -6.50
CA ASP A 320 -7.43 -6.53 -5.88
C ASP A 320 -8.52 -6.83 -6.91
N PHE A 321 -8.46 -6.26 -8.12
CA PHE A 321 -9.44 -6.50 -9.20
C PHE A 321 -9.39 -7.92 -9.77
N VAL A 322 -8.17 -8.46 -9.95
CA VAL A 322 -7.94 -9.79 -10.54
C VAL A 322 -8.22 -10.92 -9.55
N THR A 323 -8.11 -10.66 -8.24
CA THR A 323 -8.37 -11.70 -7.22
C THR A 323 -9.80 -12.23 -7.27
N LYS A 324 -9.99 -13.46 -6.80
CA LYS A 324 -11.26 -14.20 -6.90
C LYS A 324 -12.40 -13.48 -6.17
N ASP A 325 -12.15 -13.01 -4.96
CA ASP A 325 -13.15 -12.39 -4.07
C ASP A 325 -13.06 -10.85 -4.06
N SER A 326 -12.91 -10.27 -5.25
CA SER A 326 -12.70 -8.84 -5.41
C SER A 326 -13.96 -8.03 -5.09
N TYR A 327 -13.97 -7.35 -3.93
CA TYR A 327 -15.04 -6.39 -3.58
C TYR A 327 -15.20 -5.29 -4.62
N ILE A 328 -14.10 -4.81 -5.20
CA ILE A 328 -14.13 -3.72 -6.19
C ILE A 328 -14.81 -4.20 -7.48
N PHE A 329 -14.43 -5.39 -7.97
CA PHE A 329 -15.05 -6.00 -9.14
C PHE A 329 -16.55 -6.21 -8.92
N GLU A 330 -16.95 -6.84 -7.80
CA GLU A 330 -18.36 -7.09 -7.50
C GLU A 330 -19.15 -5.78 -7.34
N SER A 331 -18.55 -4.76 -6.71
CA SER A 331 -19.18 -3.44 -6.60
C SER A 331 -19.43 -2.80 -7.96
N ILE A 332 -18.51 -2.94 -8.92
CA ILE A 332 -18.70 -2.39 -10.28
C ILE A 332 -19.72 -3.22 -11.04
N TRP A 333 -19.58 -4.55 -11.00
CA TRP A 333 -20.51 -5.45 -11.66
C TRP A 333 -21.96 -5.21 -11.20
N ASN A 334 -22.20 -5.10 -9.89
CA ASN A 334 -23.54 -4.84 -9.34
C ASN A 334 -24.19 -3.56 -9.89
N ASN A 335 -23.39 -2.58 -10.32
CA ASN A 335 -23.91 -1.37 -10.93
C ASN A 335 -24.10 -1.53 -12.45
N ILE A 336 -23.18 -2.22 -13.13
CA ILE A 336 -23.35 -2.59 -14.54
C ILE A 336 -24.61 -3.43 -14.71
N GLU A 337 -24.82 -4.45 -13.87
CA GLU A 337 -26.00 -5.32 -13.87
C GLU A 337 -27.30 -4.52 -13.67
N LYS A 338 -27.30 -3.44 -12.88
CA LYS A 338 -28.47 -2.55 -12.78
C LYS A 338 -28.76 -1.83 -14.09
N ILE A 339 -27.73 -1.33 -14.77
CA ILE A 339 -27.88 -0.71 -16.10
C ILE A 339 -28.47 -1.72 -17.07
N LEU A 340 -27.92 -2.94 -17.11
CA LEU A 340 -28.37 -4.01 -18.00
C LEU A 340 -29.82 -4.41 -17.72
N ASN A 341 -30.21 -4.53 -16.45
CA ASN A 341 -31.60 -4.84 -16.07
C ASN A 341 -32.59 -3.76 -16.50
N VAL A 342 -32.24 -2.47 -16.30
CA VAL A 342 -33.10 -1.36 -16.74
C VAL A 342 -33.22 -1.34 -18.26
N TYR A 343 -32.11 -1.51 -18.97
CA TYR A 343 -32.11 -1.57 -20.44
C TYR A 343 -32.96 -2.73 -20.97
N HIS A 344 -32.79 -3.93 -20.42
CA HIS A 344 -33.56 -5.10 -20.80
C HIS A 344 -35.07 -4.94 -20.54
N GLY A 345 -35.44 -4.36 -19.39
CA GLY A 345 -36.85 -4.08 -19.09
C GLY A 345 -37.49 -3.11 -20.10
N LEU A 346 -36.69 -2.19 -20.68
CA LEU A 346 -37.13 -1.29 -21.74
C LEU A 346 -37.23 -1.99 -23.09
N SER A 347 -36.27 -2.84 -23.46
CA SER A 347 -36.30 -3.54 -24.75
C SER A 347 -37.53 -4.45 -24.87
N VAL A 348 -37.86 -5.19 -23.81
CA VAL A 348 -39.06 -6.04 -23.76
C VAL A 348 -40.35 -5.23 -23.86
N ALA A 349 -40.42 -4.06 -23.24
CA ALA A 349 -41.62 -3.21 -23.25
C ALA A 349 -41.89 -2.53 -24.60
N ILE A 350 -40.89 -2.42 -25.47
CA ILE A 350 -41.00 -1.82 -26.81
C ILE A 350 -41.42 -2.87 -27.86
N GLU A 351 -41.15 -4.15 -27.62
CA GLU A 351 -41.51 -5.27 -28.52
C GLU A 351 -42.93 -5.83 -28.27
N THR A 352 -43.55 -5.54 -27.11
CA THR A 352 -44.95 -5.86 -26.78
C THR A 352 -45.90 -4.73 -27.11
#